data_AF-A0A8T0EC45-F1
#
_entry.id   AF-A0A8T0EC45-F1
#
_cell.length_a   1.000
_cell.length_b   1.000
_cell.length_c   1.000
_cell.angle_alpha   90.00
_cell.angle_beta   90.00
_cell.angle_gamma   90.00
#
_symmetry.space_group_name_H-M   'P 1'
#
loop_
_entity.id
_entity.type
_entity.pdbx_description
1 polymer ?
#
loop_
_entity_poly.entity_id
_entity_poly.type
_entity_poly.pdbx_seq_one_letter_code
_entity_poly.pdbx_strand_id
1 'polypeptide(L)'
;MTSTSATGQLVFYACIFGGFMINVVAFLKSKDINMYLHNISKLSYALCPNVPVGNKLVKWHMRIHMLGLLIVSAFMSFYFFYQEWKNLSEAFTLPFVFLNSFRDLSIRFIFSCIILSFTFSANISGTMLMLCENTYMTLSNIIKSYRKRLLNKFKSENYMKEPMTIDIKMLNMITKQVEQADNTLNMCTLLLYGMFICMFYITISIALSEEESLKTKVVKWYISWNFLIAIYLFSRLTLSGCRVQEESRKLRDVGIECSRRIVNSPADESTLMTFSLLLASIEDSNSNVTVGGMFVIEKSLFLTVAGTIVTYGVLLFQTNE
;
A
#
# COMPACT_ATOMS: atom_id res chain seq x y z
N MET A 1 33.92 -7.90 -9.36
CA MET A 1 32.91 -8.16 -10.40
C MET A 1 31.85 -9.21 -10.04
N THR A 2 31.90 -9.88 -8.87
CA THR A 2 30.86 -10.83 -8.41
C THR A 2 29.80 -10.22 -7.49
N SER A 3 29.96 -8.98 -7.01
CA SER A 3 29.10 -8.38 -5.98
C SER A 3 27.77 -7.84 -6.51
N THR A 4 27.72 -7.31 -7.73
CA THR A 4 26.50 -6.74 -8.33
C THR A 4 25.48 -7.82 -8.70
N SER A 5 25.92 -8.97 -9.23
CA SER A 5 25.01 -10.07 -9.58
C SER A 5 24.42 -10.75 -8.33
N ALA A 6 25.21 -10.93 -7.27
CA ALA A 6 24.74 -11.47 -5.99
C ALA A 6 23.71 -10.55 -5.32
N THR A 7 23.92 -9.23 -5.40
CA THR A 7 22.99 -8.23 -4.85
C THR A 7 21.67 -8.24 -5.63
N GLY A 8 21.71 -8.27 -6.97
CA GLY A 8 20.51 -8.36 -7.80
C GLY A 8 19.68 -9.63 -7.53
N GLN A 9 20.34 -10.78 -7.36
CA GLN A 9 19.68 -12.04 -7.00
C GLN A 9 19.02 -11.99 -5.62
N LEU A 10 19.72 -11.47 -4.61
CA LEU A 10 19.20 -11.38 -3.24
C LEU A 10 17.92 -10.53 -3.18
N VAL A 11 17.90 -9.39 -3.88
CA VAL A 11 16.72 -8.52 -3.89
C VAL A 11 15.58 -9.13 -4.72
N PHE A 12 15.87 -9.85 -5.81
CA PHE A 12 14.85 -10.60 -6.56
C PHE A 12 14.15 -11.65 -5.68
N TYR A 13 14.94 -12.43 -4.92
CA TYR A 13 14.39 -13.38 -3.94
C TYR A 13 13.62 -12.67 -2.82
N ALA A 14 14.07 -11.50 -2.39
CA ALA A 14 13.36 -10.70 -1.39
C ALA A 14 11.96 -10.27 -1.88
N CYS A 15 11.77 -9.99 -3.17
CA CYS A 15 10.44 -9.68 -3.73
C CYS A 15 9.51 -10.92 -3.76
N ILE A 16 10.02 -12.10 -4.13
CA ILE A 16 9.23 -13.34 -4.08
C ILE A 16 8.85 -13.67 -2.63
N PHE A 17 9.84 -13.61 -1.74
CA PHE A 17 9.65 -13.86 -0.32
C PHE A 17 8.69 -12.84 0.31
N GLY A 18 8.77 -11.57 -0.09
CA GLY A 18 7.86 -10.52 0.36
C GLY A 18 6.39 -10.82 0.09
N GLY A 19 6.05 -11.22 -1.14
CA GLY A 19 4.66 -11.60 -1.46
C GLY A 19 4.21 -12.89 -0.78
N PHE A 20 5.13 -13.85 -0.57
CA PHE A 20 4.85 -15.02 0.26
C PHE A 20 4.53 -14.62 1.71
N MET A 21 5.34 -13.75 2.31
CA MET A 21 5.11 -13.25 3.67
C MET A 21 3.78 -12.48 3.77
N ILE A 22 3.42 -11.68 2.76
CA ILE A 22 2.11 -11.04 2.71
C ILE A 22 0.99 -12.08 2.70
N ASN A 23 1.13 -13.15 1.92
CA ASN A 23 0.15 -14.22 1.90
C ASN A 23 -0.03 -14.87 3.27
N VAL A 24 1.09 -15.17 3.95
CA VAL A 24 1.08 -15.75 5.30
C VAL A 24 0.39 -14.82 6.29
N VAL A 25 0.75 -13.53 6.29
CA VAL A 25 0.13 -12.53 7.17
C VAL A 25 -1.37 -12.38 6.86
N ALA A 26 -1.75 -12.29 5.59
CA ALA A 26 -3.14 -12.16 5.17
C ALA A 26 -3.96 -13.42 5.54
N PHE A 27 -3.37 -14.61 5.43
CA PHE A 27 -4.01 -15.85 5.86
C PHE A 27 -4.23 -15.87 7.38
N LEU A 28 -3.20 -15.56 8.16
CA LEU A 28 -3.28 -15.50 9.63
C LEU A 28 -4.30 -14.46 10.12
N LYS A 29 -4.38 -13.30 9.45
CA LYS A 29 -5.31 -12.21 9.77
C LYS A 29 -6.63 -12.26 9.01
N SER A 30 -6.93 -13.33 8.27
CA SER A 30 -8.10 -13.39 7.38
C SER A 30 -9.43 -13.13 8.10
N LYS A 31 -9.60 -13.65 9.32
CA LYS A 31 -10.79 -13.41 10.15
C LYS A 31 -10.92 -11.94 10.55
N ASP A 32 -9.82 -11.31 10.97
CA ASP A 32 -9.79 -9.91 11.39
C ASP A 32 -10.04 -8.98 10.21
N ILE A 33 -9.43 -9.27 9.05
CA ILE A 33 -9.68 -8.57 7.77
C ILE A 33 -11.16 -8.64 7.41
N ASN A 34 -11.76 -9.83 7.43
CA ASN A 34 -13.17 -10.00 7.06
C ASN A 34 -14.11 -9.28 8.04
N MET A 35 -13.86 -9.41 9.34
CA MET A 35 -14.64 -8.71 10.37
C MET A 35 -14.52 -7.20 10.23
N TYR A 36 -13.31 -6.69 9.99
CA TYR A 36 -13.05 -5.28 9.72
C TYR A 36 -13.82 -4.79 8.49
N LEU A 37 -13.70 -5.49 7.36
CA LEU A 37 -14.38 -5.13 6.11
C LEU A 37 -15.90 -5.08 6.25
N HIS A 38 -16.47 -6.01 7.01
CA HIS A 38 -17.89 -6.00 7.34
C HIS A 38 -18.28 -4.75 8.16
N ASN A 39 -17.52 -4.46 9.22
CA ASN A 39 -17.79 -3.34 10.12
C ASN A 39 -17.65 -1.98 9.42
N ILE A 40 -16.59 -1.79 8.63
CA ILE A 40 -16.40 -0.54 7.89
C ILE A 40 -17.45 -0.36 6.79
N SER A 41 -17.89 -1.45 6.14
CA SER A 41 -18.96 -1.37 5.15
C SER A 41 -20.28 -0.95 5.78
N LYS A 42 -20.63 -1.53 6.94
CA LYS A 42 -21.82 -1.16 7.72
C LYS A 42 -21.76 0.30 8.16
N LEU A 43 -20.60 0.74 8.66
CA LEU A 43 -20.39 2.13 9.07
C LEU A 43 -20.47 3.09 7.87
N SER A 44 -19.84 2.74 6.74
CA SER A 44 -19.90 3.52 5.51
C SER A 44 -21.34 3.67 5.00
N TYR A 45 -22.15 2.60 5.05
CA TYR A 45 -23.55 2.67 4.64
C TYR A 45 -24.37 3.61 5.55
N ALA A 46 -24.13 3.55 6.86
CA ALA A 46 -24.82 4.40 7.83
C ALA A 46 -24.46 5.89 7.68
N LEU A 47 -23.21 6.21 7.33
CA LEU A 47 -22.70 7.59 7.34
C LEU A 47 -22.62 8.23 5.95
N CYS A 48 -22.48 7.40 4.92
CA CYS A 48 -22.22 7.82 3.54
C CYS A 48 -23.04 6.97 2.55
N PRO A 49 -24.38 6.90 2.64
CA PRO A 49 -25.18 5.98 1.81
C PRO A 49 -25.01 6.21 0.30
N ASN A 50 -24.66 7.45 -0.10
CA ASN A 50 -24.46 7.85 -1.50
C ASN A 50 -23.00 7.75 -1.97
N VAL A 51 -22.06 7.38 -1.11
CA VAL A 51 -20.65 7.22 -1.46
C VAL A 51 -20.36 5.72 -1.56
N PRO A 52 -19.93 5.21 -2.72
CA PRO A 52 -19.57 3.80 -2.82
C PRO A 52 -18.42 3.48 -1.86
N VAL A 53 -18.49 2.31 -1.22
CA VAL A 53 -17.38 1.77 -0.42
C VAL A 53 -16.19 1.55 -1.37
N GLY A 54 -15.04 2.11 -1.02
CA GLY A 54 -13.83 2.08 -1.85
C GLY A 54 -13.82 3.05 -3.02
N ASN A 55 -12.96 2.77 -4.02
CA ASN A 55 -12.77 3.61 -5.19
C ASN A 55 -13.75 3.23 -6.32
N LYS A 56 -14.43 4.21 -6.94
CA LYS A 56 -15.24 3.99 -8.16
C LYS A 56 -14.44 3.34 -9.29
N LEU A 57 -13.13 3.55 -9.28
CA LEU A 57 -12.19 3.03 -10.27
C LEU A 57 -11.63 1.64 -9.92
N VAL A 58 -12.10 0.97 -8.85
CA VAL A 58 -11.53 -0.32 -8.43
C VAL A 58 -11.55 -1.38 -9.53
N LYS A 59 -12.63 -1.42 -10.34
CA LYS A 59 -12.73 -2.33 -11.50
C LYS A 59 -11.67 -2.04 -12.56
N TRP A 60 -11.40 -0.75 -12.81
CA TRP A 60 -10.33 -0.34 -13.73
C TRP A 60 -8.96 -0.69 -13.18
N HIS A 61 -8.75 -0.50 -11.88
CA HIS A 61 -7.49 -0.87 -11.20
C HIS A 61 -7.24 -2.37 -11.25
N MET A 62 -8.25 -3.20 -11.03
CA MET A 62 -8.16 -4.66 -11.20
C MET A 62 -7.78 -5.03 -12.63
N ARG A 63 -8.40 -4.41 -13.64
CA ARG A 63 -8.05 -4.67 -15.05
C ARG A 63 -6.61 -4.27 -15.37
N ILE A 64 -6.17 -3.07 -14.94
CA ILE A 64 -4.80 -2.59 -15.15
C ILE A 64 -3.80 -3.50 -14.45
N HIS A 65 -4.11 -3.96 -13.24
CA HIS A 65 -3.25 -4.89 -12.50
C HIS A 65 -3.13 -6.24 -13.20
N MET A 66 -4.25 -6.84 -13.62
CA MET A 66 -4.23 -8.11 -14.37
C MET A 66 -3.45 -7.98 -15.68
N LEU A 67 -3.65 -6.87 -16.42
CA LEU A 67 -2.88 -6.59 -17.63
C LEU A 67 -1.39 -6.44 -17.32
N GLY A 68 -1.04 -5.71 -16.25
CA GLY A 68 0.34 -5.56 -15.79
C GLY A 68 0.99 -6.90 -15.43
N LEU A 69 0.27 -7.79 -14.74
CA LEU A 69 0.74 -9.14 -14.42
C LEU A 69 1.00 -9.97 -15.68
N LEU A 70 0.10 -9.91 -16.67
CA LEU A 70 0.28 -10.62 -17.94
C LEU A 70 1.50 -10.10 -18.70
N ILE A 71 1.67 -8.78 -18.77
CA ILE A 71 2.83 -8.15 -19.42
C ILE A 71 4.12 -8.58 -18.74
N VAL A 72 4.17 -8.54 -17.40
CA VAL A 72 5.34 -8.93 -16.62
C VAL A 72 5.65 -10.42 -16.77
N SER A 73 4.63 -11.28 -16.76
CA SER A 73 4.79 -12.72 -16.99
C SER A 73 5.33 -13.00 -18.39
N ALA A 74 4.85 -12.29 -19.41
CA ALA A 74 5.35 -12.40 -20.78
C ALA A 74 6.81 -11.95 -20.91
N PHE A 75 7.18 -10.82 -20.29
CA PHE A 75 8.58 -10.36 -20.26
C PHE A 75 9.50 -11.38 -19.60
N MET A 76 9.10 -11.91 -18.43
CA MET A 76 9.91 -12.91 -17.72
C MET A 76 10.04 -14.20 -18.54
N SER A 77 8.96 -14.64 -19.19
CA SER A 77 8.98 -15.81 -20.08
C SER A 77 9.91 -15.59 -21.26
N PHE A 78 9.84 -14.43 -21.91
CA PHE A 78 10.74 -14.08 -23.00
C PHE A 78 12.20 -14.03 -22.54
N TYR A 79 12.48 -13.39 -21.40
CA TYR A 79 13.83 -13.30 -20.86
C TYR A 79 14.44 -14.68 -20.58
N PHE A 80 13.74 -15.54 -19.83
CA PHE A 80 14.28 -16.85 -19.43
C PHE A 80 14.31 -17.88 -20.56
N PHE A 81 13.29 -17.93 -21.42
CA PHE A 81 13.20 -18.98 -22.45
C PHE A 81 13.79 -18.58 -23.80
N TYR A 82 13.94 -17.28 -24.09
CA TYR A 82 14.47 -16.82 -25.37
C TYR A 82 15.83 -16.14 -25.23
N GLN A 83 15.98 -15.18 -24.33
CA GLN A 83 17.21 -14.40 -24.23
C GLN A 83 18.32 -15.15 -23.49
N GLU A 84 18.06 -15.62 -22.28
CA GLU A 84 19.08 -16.19 -21.39
C GLU A 84 19.10 -17.72 -21.37
N TRP A 85 18.28 -18.38 -22.19
CA TRP A 85 18.17 -19.84 -22.20
C TRP A 85 19.53 -20.52 -22.35
N LYS A 86 20.34 -20.09 -23.32
CA LYS A 86 21.65 -20.68 -23.59
C LYS A 86 22.60 -20.49 -22.41
N ASN A 87 22.78 -19.25 -21.95
CA ASN A 87 23.67 -18.91 -20.84
C ASN A 87 23.28 -19.65 -19.54
N LEU A 88 21.99 -19.67 -19.21
CA LEU A 88 21.51 -20.30 -17.99
C LEU A 88 21.53 -21.83 -18.08
N SER A 89 21.19 -22.41 -19.24
CA SER A 89 21.22 -23.87 -19.42
C SER A 89 22.64 -24.45 -19.43
N GLU A 90 23.63 -23.66 -19.83
CA GLU A 90 25.05 -24.00 -19.76
C GLU A 90 25.62 -23.79 -18.35
N ALA A 91 25.16 -22.76 -17.62
CA ALA A 91 25.59 -22.48 -16.25
C ALA A 91 25.01 -23.47 -15.20
N PHE A 92 23.85 -24.08 -15.47
CA PHE A 92 23.25 -25.06 -14.57
C PHE A 92 23.98 -26.42 -14.62
N THR A 93 25.00 -26.59 -13.78
CA THR A 93 25.60 -27.90 -13.52
C THR A 93 24.71 -28.67 -12.55
N LEU A 94 23.78 -29.48 -13.08
CA LEU A 94 23.02 -30.41 -12.25
C LEU A 94 23.97 -31.54 -11.79
N PRO A 95 24.11 -31.78 -10.47
CA PRO A 95 25.06 -32.76 -9.94
C PRO A 95 24.71 -34.22 -10.27
N PHE A 96 23.64 -34.48 -11.03
CA PHE A 96 23.16 -35.82 -11.35
C PHE A 96 23.44 -36.19 -12.82
N VAL A 97 24.49 -37.00 -13.01
CA VAL A 97 25.00 -37.51 -14.30
C VAL A 97 23.98 -38.37 -15.09
N PHE A 98 22.91 -38.84 -14.44
CA PHE A 98 21.92 -39.75 -15.04
C PHE A 98 20.78 -39.08 -15.84
N LEU A 99 20.70 -37.75 -15.91
CA LEU A 99 19.55 -37.03 -16.51
C LEU A 99 19.90 -36.18 -17.75
N ASN A 100 20.93 -36.50 -18.53
CA ASN A 100 21.17 -35.74 -19.77
C ASN A 100 19.95 -35.71 -20.72
N SER A 101 19.13 -36.78 -20.74
CA SER A 101 17.88 -36.83 -21.52
C SER A 101 16.75 -35.95 -20.97
N PHE A 102 16.80 -35.57 -19.69
CA PHE A 102 15.77 -34.77 -19.02
C PHE A 102 16.26 -33.38 -18.60
N ARG A 103 17.55 -33.08 -18.79
CA ARG A 103 18.19 -31.83 -18.34
C ARG A 103 17.40 -30.61 -18.79
N ASP A 104 17.07 -30.54 -20.08
CA ASP A 104 16.33 -29.43 -20.66
C ASP A 104 14.90 -29.35 -20.09
N LEU A 105 14.24 -30.49 -19.88
CA LEU A 105 12.90 -30.52 -19.28
C LEU A 105 12.93 -30.02 -17.83
N SER A 106 13.91 -30.45 -17.05
CA SER A 106 14.11 -30.01 -15.66
C SER A 106 14.40 -28.52 -15.58
N ILE A 107 15.27 -27.98 -16.45
CA ILE A 107 15.59 -26.55 -16.49
C ILE A 107 14.33 -25.74 -16.88
N ARG A 108 13.56 -26.18 -17.88
CA ARG A 108 12.29 -25.53 -18.26
C ARG A 108 11.29 -25.53 -17.10
N PHE A 109 11.20 -26.63 -16.37
CA PHE A 109 10.34 -26.74 -15.20
C PHE A 109 10.77 -25.75 -14.10
N ILE A 110 12.06 -25.68 -13.79
CA ILE A 110 12.61 -24.74 -12.80
C ILE A 110 12.29 -23.28 -13.18
N PHE A 111 12.53 -22.88 -14.43
CA PHE A 111 12.19 -21.51 -14.86
C PHE A 111 10.70 -21.24 -14.83
N SER A 112 9.87 -22.21 -15.21
CA SER A 112 8.41 -22.08 -15.10
C SER A 112 7.98 -21.87 -13.65
N CYS A 113 8.57 -22.59 -12.70
CA CYS A 113 8.33 -22.40 -11.27
C CYS A 113 8.76 -21.01 -10.78
N ILE A 114 9.91 -20.50 -11.22
CA ILE A 114 10.38 -19.16 -10.85
C ILE A 114 9.41 -18.09 -11.37
N ILE A 115 9.03 -18.16 -12.65
CA ILE A 115 8.11 -17.21 -13.29
C ILE A 115 6.73 -17.25 -12.59
N LEU A 116 6.23 -18.44 -12.32
CA LEU A 116 4.94 -18.62 -11.64
C LEU A 116 4.99 -18.08 -10.21
N SER A 117 6.07 -18.36 -9.46
CA SER A 117 6.25 -17.86 -8.09
C SER A 117 6.31 -16.33 -8.05
N PHE A 118 7.04 -15.73 -8.98
CA PHE A 118 7.10 -14.28 -9.12
C PHE A 118 5.72 -13.68 -9.46
N THR A 119 5.02 -14.27 -10.44
CA THR A 119 3.68 -13.81 -10.86
C THR A 119 2.67 -13.92 -9.72
N PHE A 120 2.72 -15.02 -8.96
CA PHE A 120 1.86 -15.25 -7.80
C PHE A 120 2.16 -14.25 -6.68
N SER A 121 3.45 -14.04 -6.35
CA SER A 121 3.88 -13.01 -5.40
C SER A 121 3.39 -11.62 -5.78
N ALA A 122 3.56 -11.24 -7.06
CA ALA A 122 3.10 -9.96 -7.57
C ALA A 122 1.57 -9.81 -7.51
N ASN A 123 0.81 -10.87 -7.80
CA ASN A 123 -0.65 -10.87 -7.72
C ASN A 123 -1.16 -10.70 -6.28
N ILE A 124 -0.56 -11.41 -5.32
CA ILE A 124 -0.91 -11.28 -3.90
C ILE A 124 -0.61 -9.87 -3.42
N SER A 125 0.58 -9.37 -3.74
CA SER A 125 1.02 -8.02 -3.38
C SER A 125 0.09 -6.96 -3.96
N GLY A 126 -0.28 -7.07 -5.24
CA GLY A 126 -1.21 -6.13 -5.88
C GLY A 126 -2.63 -6.21 -5.32
N THR A 127 -3.13 -7.40 -5.01
CA THR A 127 -4.43 -7.58 -4.36
C THR A 127 -4.45 -6.95 -2.96
N MET A 128 -3.40 -7.20 -2.17
CA MET A 128 -3.25 -6.62 -0.83
C MET A 128 -3.11 -5.10 -0.88
N LEU A 129 -2.36 -4.57 -1.86
CA LEU A 129 -2.26 -3.13 -2.10
C LEU A 129 -3.63 -2.50 -2.37
N MET A 130 -4.43 -3.11 -3.25
CA MET A 130 -5.79 -2.63 -3.53
C MET A 130 -6.68 -2.67 -2.29
N LEU A 131 -6.53 -3.69 -1.45
CA LEU A 131 -7.26 -3.79 -0.19
C LEU A 131 -6.89 -2.65 0.76
N CYS A 132 -5.59 -2.39 0.97
CA CYS A 132 -5.11 -1.28 1.79
C CYS A 132 -5.58 0.07 1.25
N GLU A 133 -5.46 0.30 -0.06
CA GLU A 133 -5.87 1.55 -0.69
C GLU A 133 -7.37 1.82 -0.52
N ASN A 134 -8.21 0.83 -0.84
CA ASN A 134 -9.66 0.97 -0.70
C ASN A 134 -10.09 1.18 0.75
N THR A 135 -9.39 0.52 1.68
CA THR A 135 -9.59 0.71 3.11
C THR A 135 -9.31 2.15 3.52
N TYR A 136 -8.13 2.69 3.20
CA TYR A 136 -7.75 4.06 3.56
C TYR A 136 -8.64 5.10 2.88
N MET A 137 -9.02 4.88 1.63
CA MET A 137 -9.97 5.73 0.92
C MET A 137 -11.36 5.71 1.57
N THR A 138 -11.85 4.56 2.02
CA THR A 138 -13.13 4.44 2.70
C THR A 138 -13.11 5.15 4.05
N LEU A 139 -12.06 4.95 4.86
CA LEU A 139 -11.87 5.67 6.12
C LEU A 139 -11.86 7.19 5.92
N SER A 140 -11.08 7.66 4.94
CA SER A 140 -11.02 9.08 4.59
C SER A 140 -12.39 9.63 4.21
N ASN A 141 -13.17 8.89 3.42
CA ASN A 141 -14.52 9.30 3.04
C ASN A 141 -15.50 9.32 4.23
N ILE A 142 -15.39 8.36 5.16
CA ILE A 142 -16.18 8.32 6.39
C ILE A 142 -15.88 9.55 7.26
N ILE A 143 -14.60 9.83 7.51
CA ILE A 143 -14.16 11.01 8.29
C ILE A 143 -14.65 12.30 7.62
N LYS A 144 -14.49 12.40 6.29
CA LYS A 144 -14.96 13.55 5.50
C LYS A 144 -16.47 13.76 5.62
N SER A 145 -17.26 12.70 5.55
CA SER A 145 -18.72 12.80 5.66
C SER A 145 -19.15 13.17 7.07
N TYR A 146 -18.52 12.61 8.10
CA TYR A 146 -18.76 13.02 9.48
C TYR A 146 -18.43 14.50 9.69
N ARG A 147 -17.26 14.94 9.23
CA ARG A 147 -16.84 16.35 9.27
C ARG A 147 -17.89 17.27 8.64
N LYS A 148 -18.39 16.92 7.46
CA LYS A 148 -19.45 17.70 6.78
C LYS A 148 -20.75 17.70 7.58
N ARG A 149 -21.15 16.56 8.13
CA ARG A 149 -22.35 16.45 8.98
C ARG A 149 -22.23 17.35 10.21
N LEU A 150 -21.10 17.29 10.92
CA LEU A 150 -20.82 18.10 12.09
C LEU A 150 -20.88 19.59 11.75
N LEU A 151 -20.15 20.02 10.72
CA LEU A 151 -20.15 21.42 10.27
C LEU A 151 -21.57 21.90 9.90
N ASN A 152 -22.34 21.09 9.17
CA ASN A 152 -23.70 21.44 8.79
C ASN A 152 -24.62 21.55 10.01
N LYS A 153 -24.50 20.64 10.99
CA LYS A 153 -25.28 20.66 12.24
C LYS A 153 -25.06 21.96 13.02
N PHE A 154 -23.83 22.47 13.04
CA PHE A 154 -23.49 23.76 13.67
C PHE A 154 -23.90 24.97 12.83
N LYS A 155 -23.82 24.90 11.50
CA LYS A 155 -24.28 25.97 10.61
C LYS A 155 -25.79 26.17 10.63
N SER A 156 -26.55 25.10 10.81
CA SER A 156 -28.02 25.14 10.80
C SER A 156 -28.64 25.19 12.19
N GLU A 157 -27.83 25.39 13.23
CA GLU A 157 -28.26 25.39 14.65
C GLU A 157 -29.01 24.12 15.09
N ASN A 158 -28.86 23.02 14.36
CA ASN A 158 -29.52 21.75 14.67
C ASN A 158 -28.86 21.02 15.85
N TYR A 159 -27.77 21.56 16.40
CA TYR A 159 -27.16 21.04 17.62
C TYR A 159 -28.07 21.13 18.85
N MET A 160 -29.05 22.04 18.85
CA MET A 160 -30.07 22.12 19.90
C MET A 160 -31.14 21.03 19.79
N LYS A 161 -31.30 20.41 18.61
CA LYS A 161 -32.37 19.44 18.32
C LYS A 161 -31.90 17.99 18.47
N GLU A 162 -30.65 17.72 18.14
CA GLU A 162 -30.07 16.38 18.20
C GLU A 162 -28.98 16.29 19.27
N PRO A 163 -29.05 15.32 20.19
CA PRO A 163 -28.09 15.23 21.28
C PRO A 163 -26.67 14.97 20.77
N MET A 164 -25.70 15.74 21.29
CA MET A 164 -24.27 15.63 20.95
C MET A 164 -23.64 14.28 21.32
N THR A 165 -24.28 13.53 22.22
CA THR A 165 -23.86 12.16 22.58
C THR A 165 -23.86 11.21 21.38
N ILE A 166 -24.71 11.45 20.37
CA ILE A 166 -24.72 10.71 19.11
C ILE A 166 -23.44 10.97 18.33
N ASP A 167 -22.97 12.22 18.28
CA ASP A 167 -21.76 12.61 17.57
C ASP A 167 -20.51 12.02 18.25
N ILE A 168 -20.46 12.00 19.59
CA ILE A 168 -19.39 11.34 20.35
C ILE A 168 -19.35 9.84 20.03
N LYS A 169 -20.51 9.16 20.09
CA LYS A 169 -20.61 7.73 19.77
C LYS A 169 -20.15 7.44 18.34
N MET A 170 -20.51 8.29 17.39
CA MET A 170 -20.11 8.16 15.99
C MET A 170 -18.61 8.38 15.80
N LEU A 171 -18.02 9.38 16.45
CA LEU A 171 -16.57 9.61 16.44
C LEU A 171 -15.81 8.42 17.04
N ASN A 172 -16.28 7.85 18.14
CA ASN A 172 -15.69 6.67 18.75
C ASN A 172 -15.74 5.45 17.82
N MET A 173 -16.85 5.27 17.07
CA MET A 173 -16.94 4.23 16.05
C MET A 173 -15.93 4.46 14.91
N ILE A 174 -15.77 5.69 14.44
CA ILE A 174 -14.80 6.04 13.39
C ILE A 174 -13.37 5.77 13.87
N THR A 175 -13.01 6.25 15.05
CA THR A 175 -11.68 6.08 15.64
C THR A 175 -11.34 4.60 15.82
N LYS A 176 -12.29 3.81 16.35
CA LYS A 176 -12.15 2.35 16.47
C LYS A 176 -11.94 1.68 15.11
N GLN A 177 -12.59 2.15 14.04
CA GLN A 177 -12.36 1.61 12.70
C GLN A 177 -10.99 1.99 12.13
N VAL A 178 -10.45 3.17 12.44
CA VAL A 178 -9.09 3.55 12.04
C VAL A 178 -8.07 2.66 12.76
N GLU A 179 -8.21 2.49 14.08
CA GLU A 179 -7.35 1.61 14.89
C GLU A 179 -7.42 0.16 14.43
N GLN A 180 -8.63 -0.36 14.16
CA GLN A 180 -8.81 -1.71 13.66
C GLN A 180 -8.17 -1.89 12.28
N ALA A 181 -8.26 -0.89 11.40
CA ALA A 181 -7.60 -0.94 10.10
C ALA A 181 -6.08 -1.01 10.24
N ASP A 182 -5.52 -0.16 11.11
CA ASP A 182 -4.08 -0.14 11.39
C ASP A 182 -3.61 -1.48 11.95
N ASN A 183 -4.25 -1.97 13.01
CA ASN A 183 -3.92 -3.26 13.63
C ASN A 183 -4.04 -4.43 12.65
N THR A 184 -4.97 -4.37 11.70
CA THR A 184 -5.19 -5.45 10.74
C THR A 184 -4.20 -5.39 9.57
N LEU A 185 -3.94 -4.21 9.03
CA LEU A 185 -3.25 -4.02 7.74
C LEU A 185 -1.81 -3.50 7.86
N ASN A 186 -1.36 -3.08 9.05
CA ASN A 186 -0.04 -2.47 9.25
C ASN A 186 1.13 -3.34 8.76
N MET A 187 1.12 -4.65 9.05
CA MET A 187 2.18 -5.58 8.65
C MET A 187 2.19 -5.83 7.15
N CYS A 188 1.03 -5.98 6.53
CA CYS A 188 0.94 -6.05 5.07
C CYS A 188 1.43 -4.76 4.41
N THR A 189 1.09 -3.61 4.99
CA THR A 189 1.55 -2.30 4.52
C THR A 189 3.07 -2.17 4.64
N LEU A 190 3.66 -2.63 5.74
CA LEU A 190 5.12 -2.68 5.92
C LEU A 190 5.80 -3.54 4.84
N LEU A 191 5.28 -4.75 4.59
CA LEU A 191 5.83 -5.63 3.56
C LEU A 191 5.67 -5.04 2.16
N LEU A 192 4.55 -4.36 1.87
CA LEU A 192 4.34 -3.64 0.61
C LEU A 192 5.38 -2.54 0.40
N TYR A 193 5.60 -1.68 1.41
CA TYR A 193 6.62 -0.65 1.37
C TYR A 193 8.03 -1.23 1.19
N GLY A 194 8.36 -2.29 1.93
CA GLY A 194 9.64 -2.98 1.81
C GLY A 194 9.85 -3.52 0.39
N MET A 195 8.84 -4.15 -0.21
CA MET A 195 8.93 -4.63 -1.59
C MET A 195 9.08 -3.50 -2.61
N PHE A 196 8.39 -2.37 -2.46
CA PHE A 196 8.58 -1.23 -3.36
C PHE A 196 10.00 -0.67 -3.28
N ILE A 197 10.56 -0.56 -2.08
CA ILE A 197 11.94 -0.15 -1.86
C ILE A 197 12.91 -1.14 -2.53
N CYS A 198 12.69 -2.45 -2.33
CA CYS A 198 13.45 -3.49 -3.03
C CYS A 198 13.36 -3.36 -4.55
N MET A 199 12.17 -3.11 -5.10
CA MET A 199 11.97 -2.91 -6.54
C MET A 199 12.74 -1.71 -7.07
N PHE A 200 12.80 -0.60 -6.32
CA PHE A 200 13.61 0.56 -6.69
C PHE A 200 15.10 0.23 -6.71
N TYR A 201 15.60 -0.46 -5.69
CA TYR A 201 17.01 -0.88 -5.65
C TYR A 201 17.38 -1.89 -6.72
N ILE A 202 16.51 -2.87 -7.04
CA ILE A 202 16.70 -3.78 -8.18
C ILE A 202 16.82 -2.96 -9.46
N THR A 203 15.87 -2.06 -9.70
CA THR A 203 15.81 -1.25 -10.92
C THR A 203 17.10 -0.46 -11.11
N ILE A 204 17.58 0.22 -10.07
CA ILE A 204 18.85 0.96 -10.11
C ILE A 204 20.04 0.02 -10.33
N SER A 205 20.09 -1.09 -9.61
CA SER A 205 21.22 -2.03 -9.69
C SER A 205 21.33 -2.66 -11.07
N ILE A 206 20.22 -3.02 -11.71
CA ILE A 206 20.23 -3.53 -13.09
C ILE A 206 20.57 -2.40 -14.06
N ALA A 207 20.04 -1.18 -13.86
CA ALA A 207 20.31 -0.05 -14.74
C ALA A 207 21.80 0.36 -14.76
N LEU A 208 22.50 0.21 -13.63
CA LEU A 208 23.92 0.51 -13.47
C LEU A 208 24.84 -0.70 -13.70
N SER A 209 24.29 -1.89 -13.99
CA SER A 209 25.10 -3.09 -14.19
C SER A 209 25.89 -3.02 -15.49
N GLU A 210 27.14 -3.48 -15.45
CA GLU A 210 28.00 -3.57 -16.63
C GLU A 210 27.76 -4.82 -17.46
N GLU A 211 27.03 -5.81 -16.93
CA GLU A 211 26.77 -7.10 -17.59
C GLU A 211 26.03 -6.93 -18.93
N GLU A 212 26.56 -7.50 -20.01
CA GLU A 212 25.99 -7.38 -21.36
C GLU A 212 24.58 -7.97 -21.47
N SER A 213 24.30 -9.07 -20.76
CA SER A 213 22.98 -9.72 -20.66
C SER A 213 21.90 -8.77 -20.12
N LEU A 214 22.28 -7.80 -19.28
CA LEU A 214 21.38 -6.82 -18.68
C LEU A 214 21.24 -5.54 -19.51
N LYS A 215 22.10 -5.35 -20.53
CA LYS A 215 22.08 -4.16 -21.41
C LYS A 215 21.15 -4.30 -22.62
N THR A 216 20.41 -5.40 -22.75
CA THR A 216 19.50 -5.63 -23.87
C THR A 216 18.32 -4.65 -23.88
N LYS A 217 17.74 -4.41 -25.06
CA LYS A 217 16.57 -3.53 -25.22
C LYS A 217 15.39 -4.01 -24.37
N VAL A 218 15.20 -5.33 -24.25
CA VAL A 218 14.09 -5.92 -23.48
C VAL A 218 14.26 -5.64 -22.00
N VAL A 219 15.46 -5.82 -21.45
CA VAL A 219 15.75 -5.54 -20.05
C VAL A 219 15.58 -4.04 -19.76
N LYS A 220 16.04 -3.14 -20.63
CA LYS A 220 15.82 -1.69 -20.50
C LYS A 220 14.33 -1.30 -20.43
N TRP A 221 13.51 -1.91 -21.31
CA TRP A 221 12.05 -1.71 -21.28
C TRP A 221 11.43 -2.24 -19.97
N TYR A 222 11.85 -3.43 -19.53
CA TYR A 222 11.38 -4.02 -18.29
C TYR A 222 11.71 -3.15 -17.07
N ILE A 223 12.96 -2.68 -16.93
CA ILE A 223 13.40 -1.80 -15.84
C ILE A 223 12.58 -0.51 -15.83
N SER A 224 12.43 0.14 -16.99
CA SER A 224 11.67 1.39 -17.11
C SER A 224 10.21 1.20 -16.69
N TRP A 225 9.58 0.10 -17.15
CA TRP A 225 8.22 -0.25 -16.77
C TRP A 225 8.11 -0.56 -15.26
N ASN A 226 9.04 -1.33 -14.71
CA ASN A 226 9.09 -1.69 -13.30
C ASN A 226 9.24 -0.46 -12.39
N PHE A 227 10.08 0.49 -12.79
CA PHE A 227 10.25 1.75 -12.07
C PHE A 227 8.97 2.59 -12.06
N LEU A 228 8.35 2.78 -13.23
CA LEU A 228 7.13 3.55 -13.37
C LEU A 228 5.97 2.94 -12.57
N ILE A 229 5.81 1.62 -12.63
CA ILE A 229 4.75 0.94 -11.88
C ILE A 229 5.04 0.97 -10.37
N ALA A 230 6.29 0.78 -9.93
CA ALA A 230 6.65 0.86 -8.52
C ALA A 230 6.39 2.26 -7.95
N ILE A 231 6.79 3.34 -8.64
CA ILE A 231 6.48 4.72 -8.24
C ILE A 231 4.97 4.93 -8.16
N TYR A 232 4.23 4.49 -9.19
CA TYR A 232 2.79 4.66 -9.24
C TYR A 232 2.08 3.97 -8.05
N LEU A 233 2.41 2.70 -7.80
CA LEU A 233 1.81 1.91 -6.72
C LEU A 233 2.21 2.44 -5.33
N PHE A 234 3.48 2.78 -5.15
CA PHE A 234 3.99 3.41 -3.92
C PHE A 234 3.29 4.75 -3.63
N SER A 235 3.16 5.60 -4.66
CA SER A 235 2.49 6.90 -4.54
C SER A 235 1.02 6.73 -4.15
N ARG A 236 0.32 5.77 -4.75
CA ARG A 236 -1.09 5.51 -4.45
C ARG A 236 -1.33 5.06 -3.02
N LEU A 237 -0.52 4.12 -2.53
CA LEU A 237 -0.60 3.65 -1.15
C LEU A 237 -0.37 4.83 -0.19
N THR A 238 0.70 5.59 -0.44
CA THR A 238 1.09 6.73 0.40
C THR A 238 0.03 7.82 0.40
N LEU A 239 -0.44 8.25 -0.77
CA LEU A 239 -1.48 9.28 -0.88
C LEU A 239 -2.79 8.86 -0.21
N SER A 240 -3.16 7.58 -0.32
CA SER A 240 -4.39 7.07 0.30
C SER A 240 -4.29 7.07 1.82
N GLY A 241 -3.16 6.64 2.39
CA GLY A 241 -2.89 6.74 3.82
C GLY A 241 -2.85 8.18 4.31
N CYS A 242 -2.17 9.08 3.59
CA CYS A 242 -2.10 10.51 3.91
C CYS A 242 -3.49 11.16 3.99
N ARG A 243 -4.40 10.74 3.09
CA ARG A 243 -5.75 11.31 3.01
C ARG A 243 -6.60 11.03 4.25
N VAL A 244 -6.34 9.95 4.97
CA VAL A 244 -7.00 9.65 6.26
C VAL A 244 -6.62 10.71 7.29
N GLN A 245 -5.31 10.98 7.41
CA GLN A 245 -4.78 11.99 8.34
C GLN A 245 -5.19 13.41 7.95
N GLU A 246 -5.16 13.72 6.65
CA GLU A 246 -5.57 15.04 6.16
C GLU A 246 -7.04 15.33 6.48
N GLU A 247 -7.93 14.35 6.30
CA GLU A 247 -9.33 14.51 6.67
C GLU A 247 -9.54 14.55 8.20
N SER A 248 -8.71 13.86 8.99
CA SER A 248 -8.72 13.96 10.45
C SER A 248 -8.27 15.35 10.94
N ARG A 249 -7.19 15.91 10.38
CA ARG A 249 -6.75 17.30 10.68
C ARG A 249 -7.86 18.31 10.34
N LYS A 250 -8.48 18.18 9.17
CA LYS A 250 -9.63 19.03 8.79
C LYS A 250 -10.83 18.86 9.72
N LEU A 251 -11.03 17.68 10.32
CA LEU A 251 -12.09 17.46 11.31
C LEU A 251 -11.77 18.21 12.61
N ARG A 252 -10.50 18.22 13.05
CA ARG A 252 -10.05 19.03 14.19
C ARG A 252 -10.27 20.52 13.96
N ASP A 253 -9.89 21.02 12.78
CA ASP A 253 -10.10 22.42 12.40
C ASP A 253 -11.59 22.81 12.46
N VAL A 254 -12.47 21.92 11.97
CA VAL A 254 -13.92 22.10 12.06
C VAL A 254 -14.40 22.05 13.51
N GLY A 255 -13.86 21.17 14.36
CA GLY A 255 -14.16 21.13 15.78
C GLY A 255 -13.86 22.48 16.47
N ILE A 256 -12.71 23.07 16.17
CA ILE A 256 -12.32 24.40 16.67
C ILE A 256 -13.23 25.50 16.09
N GLU A 257 -13.64 25.41 14.83
CA GLU A 257 -14.61 26.36 14.27
C GLU A 257 -15.97 26.25 14.97
N CYS A 258 -16.44 25.02 15.23
CA CYS A 258 -17.68 24.74 15.94
C CYS A 258 -17.64 25.25 17.39
N SER A 259 -16.47 25.19 18.06
CA SER A 259 -16.33 25.67 19.44
C SER A 259 -16.52 27.18 19.53
N ARG A 260 -15.98 27.94 18.58
CA ARG A 260 -16.21 29.40 18.51
C ARG A 260 -17.69 29.74 18.29
N ARG A 261 -18.42 28.91 17.56
CA ARG A 261 -19.86 29.12 17.31
C ARG A 261 -20.69 28.81 18.55
N ILE A 262 -20.41 27.70 19.24
CA ILE A 262 -21.23 27.27 20.38
C ILE A 262 -21.08 28.20 21.59
N VAL A 263 -19.88 28.74 21.81
CA VAL A 263 -19.61 29.70 22.91
C VAL A 263 -20.43 30.98 22.76
N ASN A 264 -20.72 31.40 21.52
CA ASN A 264 -21.52 32.58 21.23
C ASN A 264 -23.02 32.26 21.07
N SER A 265 -23.44 31.02 21.33
CA SER A 265 -24.82 30.57 21.16
C SER A 265 -25.58 30.50 22.49
N PRO A 266 -26.92 30.51 22.48
CA PRO A 266 -27.74 30.34 23.69
C PRO A 266 -27.78 28.86 24.17
N ALA A 267 -26.68 28.11 24.03
CA ALA A 267 -26.60 26.72 24.46
C ALA A 267 -26.66 26.62 25.99
N ASP A 268 -27.36 25.61 26.48
CA ASP A 268 -27.36 25.28 27.90
C ASP A 268 -26.03 24.66 28.33
N GLU A 269 -25.75 24.70 29.63
CA GLU A 269 -24.51 24.22 30.23
C GLU A 269 -24.24 22.74 29.91
N SER A 270 -25.28 21.91 29.86
CA SER A 270 -25.19 20.48 29.51
C SER A 270 -24.71 20.27 28.07
N THR A 271 -25.23 21.05 27.12
CA THR A 271 -24.80 20.98 25.72
C THR A 271 -23.36 21.47 25.56
N LEU A 272 -22.97 22.54 26.25
CA LEU A 272 -21.59 23.05 26.27
C LEU A 272 -20.61 22.02 26.85
N MET A 273 -20.98 21.35 27.94
CA MET A 273 -20.17 20.29 28.55
C MET A 273 -20.02 19.09 27.60
N THR A 274 -21.12 18.64 26.99
CA THR A 274 -21.10 17.52 26.04
C THR A 274 -20.28 17.86 24.79
N PHE A 275 -20.37 19.11 24.31
CA PHE A 275 -19.54 19.56 23.20
C PHE A 275 -18.06 19.64 23.56
N SER A 276 -17.73 20.09 24.78
CA SER A 276 -16.34 20.08 25.27
C SER A 276 -15.76 18.67 25.29
N LEU A 277 -16.56 17.67 25.72
CA LEU A 277 -16.17 16.26 25.64
C LEU A 277 -15.98 15.77 24.20
N LEU A 278 -16.84 16.20 23.27
CA LEU A 278 -16.68 15.89 21.85
C LEU A 278 -15.39 16.49 21.29
N LEU A 279 -15.09 17.75 21.60
CA LEU A 279 -13.89 18.42 21.13
C LEU A 279 -12.63 17.75 21.66
N ALA A 280 -12.59 17.44 22.96
CA ALA A 280 -11.50 16.67 23.57
C ALA A 280 -11.33 15.31 22.87
N SER A 281 -12.45 14.61 22.59
CA SER A 281 -12.41 13.34 21.85
C SER A 281 -11.86 13.50 20.41
N ILE A 282 -12.14 14.62 19.74
CA ILE A 282 -11.62 14.93 18.40
C ILE A 282 -10.11 15.18 18.46
N GLU A 283 -9.65 15.93 19.46
CA GLU A 283 -8.22 16.24 19.68
C GLU A 283 -7.41 14.99 20.04
N ASP A 284 -7.95 14.16 20.94
CA ASP A 284 -7.32 12.91 21.39
C ASP A 284 -7.42 11.78 20.37
N SER A 285 -8.33 11.86 19.40
CA SER A 285 -8.49 10.80 18.39
C SER A 285 -7.23 10.66 17.54
N ASN A 286 -6.48 9.58 17.76
CA ASN A 286 -5.35 9.20 16.93
C ASN A 286 -5.86 8.53 15.65
N SER A 287 -6.10 9.32 14.61
CA SER A 287 -6.55 8.82 13.30
C SER A 287 -5.39 8.48 12.36
N ASN A 288 -4.21 8.18 12.91
CA ASN A 288 -3.03 7.87 12.12
C ASN A 288 -3.05 6.41 11.67
N VAL A 289 -2.72 6.20 10.40
CA VAL A 289 -2.44 4.88 9.84
C VAL A 289 -0.93 4.73 9.74
N THR A 290 -0.42 3.57 10.12
CA THR A 290 1.00 3.29 10.28
C THR A 290 1.51 2.21 9.33
N VAL A 291 2.82 2.21 9.15
CA VAL A 291 3.60 1.18 8.48
C VAL A 291 4.19 0.30 9.57
N GLY A 292 3.63 -0.89 9.77
CA GLY A 292 4.10 -1.85 10.77
C GLY A 292 4.04 -1.37 12.23
N GLY A 293 3.25 -0.35 12.56
CA GLY A 293 3.24 0.26 13.90
C GLY A 293 4.42 1.20 14.18
N MET A 294 5.32 1.40 13.21
CA MET A 294 6.58 2.13 13.42
C MET A 294 6.51 3.58 12.92
N PHE A 295 5.98 3.78 11.71
CA PHE A 295 5.96 5.09 11.04
C PHE A 295 4.57 5.44 10.57
N VAL A 296 4.21 6.71 10.65
CA VAL A 296 2.93 7.21 10.14
C VAL A 296 3.01 7.35 8.62
N ILE A 297 1.95 7.00 7.88
CA ILE A 297 1.91 7.12 6.42
C ILE A 297 1.68 8.58 6.04
N GLU A 298 2.75 9.34 5.82
CA GLU A 298 2.70 10.76 5.47
C GLU A 298 3.48 11.10 4.19
N LYS A 299 3.27 12.32 3.65
CA LYS A 299 3.92 12.78 2.41
C LYS A 299 5.45 12.86 2.56
N SER A 300 5.95 13.09 3.78
CA SER A 300 7.38 13.04 4.11
C SER A 300 7.98 11.66 3.82
N LEU A 301 7.26 10.55 4.05
CA LEU A 301 7.73 9.20 3.75
C LEU A 301 8.08 9.05 2.26
N PHE A 302 7.30 9.67 1.37
CA PHE A 302 7.60 9.70 -0.05
C PHE A 302 8.92 10.41 -0.34
N LEU A 303 9.13 11.58 0.27
CA LEU A 303 10.35 12.36 0.12
C LEU A 303 11.57 11.63 0.69
N THR A 304 11.43 10.98 1.85
CA THR A 304 12.48 10.18 2.46
C THR A 304 12.89 9.04 1.54
N VAL A 305 11.92 8.26 1.02
CA VAL A 305 12.23 7.15 0.10
C VAL A 305 12.85 7.66 -1.19
N ALA A 306 12.35 8.75 -1.77
CA ALA A 306 12.95 9.38 -2.95
C ALA A 306 14.41 9.80 -2.70
N GLY A 307 14.68 10.43 -1.55
CA GLY A 307 16.03 10.83 -1.13
C GLY A 307 16.96 9.61 -0.99
N THR A 308 16.49 8.52 -0.38
CA THR A 308 17.28 7.29 -0.23
C THR A 308 17.58 6.64 -1.58
N ILE A 309 16.60 6.59 -2.49
CA ILE A 309 16.78 6.06 -3.86
C ILE A 309 17.84 6.85 -4.62
N VAL A 310 17.77 8.19 -4.59
CA VAL A 310 18.75 9.07 -5.24
C VAL A 310 20.13 8.88 -4.62
N THR A 311 20.22 8.89 -3.29
CA THR A 311 21.50 8.71 -2.58
C THR A 311 22.14 7.37 -2.92
N TYR A 312 21.37 6.28 -2.89
CA TYR A 312 21.85 4.95 -3.26
C TYR A 312 22.29 4.89 -4.73
N GLY A 313 21.53 5.49 -5.64
CA GLY A 313 21.91 5.57 -7.05
C GLY A 313 23.22 6.30 -7.27
N VAL A 314 23.44 7.43 -6.59
CA VAL A 314 24.71 8.19 -6.66
C VAL A 314 25.86 7.38 -6.08
N LEU A 315 25.67 6.73 -4.92
CA LEU A 315 26.69 5.88 -4.32
C LEU A 315 27.08 4.73 -5.24
N LEU A 316 26.11 4.02 -5.81
CA LEU A 316 26.39 2.93 -6.75
C LEU A 316 27.11 3.42 -8.00
N PHE A 317 26.72 4.57 -8.53
CA PHE A 317 27.39 5.17 -9.69
C PHE A 317 28.86 5.46 -9.37
N GLN A 318 29.15 6.07 -8.21
CA GLN A 318 30.51 6.38 -7.77
C GLN A 318 31.35 5.13 -7.47
N THR A 319 30.75 4.04 -6.97
CA THR A 319 31.48 2.79 -6.68
C THR A 319 31.71 1.91 -7.90
N ASN A 320 31.03 2.18 -9.01
CA ASN A 320 31.19 1.45 -10.27
C ASN A 320 32.23 2.11 -11.19
N GLU A 321 32.68 3.34 -10.90
CA GLU A 321 33.89 3.95 -11.49
C GLU A 321 35.16 3.44 -10.81
#